data_AF-A0AAD8FFZ6-F1
#
_entry.id   AF-A0AAD8FFZ6-F1
#
_cell.length_a   1.000
_cell.length_b   1.000
_cell.length_c   1.000
_cell.angle_alpha   90.00
_cell.angle_beta   90.00
_cell.angle_gamma   90.00
#
_symmetry.space_group_name_H-M   'P 1'
#
loop_
_entity.id
_entity.type
_entity.pdbx_description
1 polymer ?
#
loop_
_entity_poly.entity_id
_entity_poly.type
_entity_poly.pdbx_seq_one_letter_code
_entity_poly.pdbx_strand_id
1 'polypeptide(L)'
;MFLPTVSFGKEFITFKVYSIRTRYELENLIVSVTDNTRVAIISRRSFVRVTIPKAGDTHSFFLQGQDEPQMITSNHPIQVMQIIRPYCLYSYGGVALSLLLPTNMYFNFYTWSLPNPGWSATMVIIKQIGFEVEVLDENQTIIDSTTWKAGKEPWQVGEFKILKQYQASSESQFGCYVLNIDIRITYMHMAGYSLNVECNTSRSEPSDNIDNDCDGLIDEEIEDGRDSDHDFFVDEDVKKKTNGEWSKWEVWHCANDTHQTRERYCNSPELEHGGNMCQGTSKETIFVNLCGAIMTLKPNFSVWSQWSEWDCSIPCHDGTQLIQRLRQCVIVDTAYGQHCVGQKGDIRPCSICK
;
A
#
# COMPACT_ATOMS: atom_id res chain seq x y z
N MET A 1 13.93 -7.11 5.50
CA MET A 1 12.67 -6.75 4.83
C MET A 1 13.08 -6.04 3.56
N PHE A 2 12.99 -6.73 2.42
CA PHE A 2 13.18 -6.09 1.12
C PHE A 2 11.85 -5.42 0.78
N LEU A 3 11.87 -4.12 0.57
CA LEU A 3 10.70 -3.36 0.13
C LEU A 3 10.42 -3.71 -1.34
N PRO A 4 9.16 -3.69 -1.80
CA PRO A 4 8.83 -3.93 -3.21
C PRO A 4 9.60 -2.95 -4.09
N THR A 5 10.36 -3.51 -5.04
CA THR A 5 11.50 -2.86 -5.67
C THR A 5 11.20 -2.06 -6.94
N VAL A 6 9.93 -1.97 -7.32
CA VAL A 6 9.47 -1.39 -8.59
C VAL A 6 9.59 0.13 -8.62
N SER A 7 9.68 0.80 -7.46
CA SER A 7 9.73 2.26 -7.31
C SER A 7 11.10 2.83 -6.90
N PHE A 8 12.16 2.01 -6.83
CA PHE A 8 13.47 2.55 -6.41
C PHE A 8 14.12 3.43 -7.48
N GLY A 9 14.75 4.52 -7.05
CA GLY A 9 15.38 5.46 -7.96
C GLY A 9 16.67 4.96 -8.61
N LYS A 10 17.29 5.83 -9.40
CA LYS A 10 18.49 5.52 -10.21
C LYS A 10 19.73 6.29 -9.78
N GLU A 11 19.60 7.21 -8.83
CA GLU A 11 20.69 8.05 -8.34
C GLU A 11 20.69 8.06 -6.82
N PHE A 12 21.86 7.76 -6.22
CA PHE A 12 22.03 7.68 -4.77
C PHE A 12 23.34 8.36 -4.36
N ILE A 13 23.36 8.96 -3.19
CA ILE A 13 24.55 9.58 -2.62
C ILE A 13 24.96 8.82 -1.36
N THR A 14 26.16 8.28 -1.40
CA THR A 14 26.79 7.63 -0.24
C THR A 14 27.46 8.66 0.65
N PHE A 15 27.61 8.35 1.93
CA PHE A 15 28.23 9.26 2.88
C PHE A 15 28.99 8.50 3.97
N LYS A 16 29.98 9.18 4.56
CA LYS A 16 30.74 8.66 5.70
C LYS A 16 30.79 9.73 6.78
N VAL A 17 30.77 9.30 8.05
CA VAL A 17 30.84 10.20 9.21
C VAL A 17 32.27 10.28 9.74
N TYR A 18 32.85 11.48 9.67
CA TYR A 18 34.24 11.77 10.05
C TYR A 18 34.39 12.28 11.48
N SER A 19 33.33 12.87 12.05
CA SER A 19 33.35 13.43 13.40
C SER A 19 33.45 12.39 14.53
N ILE A 20 33.27 11.10 14.23
CA ILE A 20 33.26 10.01 15.20
C ILE A 20 34.67 9.40 15.38
N ARG A 21 35.04 9.12 16.64
CA ARG A 21 36.36 8.53 17.01
C ARG A 21 36.43 7.01 16.85
N THR A 22 35.29 6.34 16.94
CA THR A 22 35.18 4.88 16.76
C THR A 22 35.62 4.51 15.36
N ARG A 23 36.53 3.53 15.22
CA ARG A 23 36.86 2.99 13.89
C ARG A 23 35.73 2.09 13.43
N TYR A 24 35.36 2.18 12.15
CA TYR A 24 34.33 1.35 11.56
C TYR A 24 34.59 1.09 10.07
N GLU A 25 34.02 0.01 9.55
CA GLU A 25 33.90 -0.26 8.13
C GLU A 25 32.53 0.17 7.62
N LEU A 26 32.52 0.65 6.38
CA LEU A 26 31.32 1.11 5.70
C LEU A 26 31.21 0.39 4.36
N GLU A 27 30.20 -0.47 4.24
CA GLU A 27 29.89 -1.22 3.02
C GLU A 27 28.61 -0.65 2.40
N ASN A 28 28.64 -0.42 1.10
CA ASN A 28 27.46 -0.11 0.31
C ASN A 28 27.09 -1.34 -0.52
N LEU A 29 25.92 -1.90 -0.25
CA LEU A 29 25.35 -3.04 -0.95
C LEU A 29 24.31 -2.55 -1.96
N ILE A 30 24.56 -2.85 -3.23
CA ILE A 30 23.66 -2.55 -4.34
C ILE A 30 22.94 -3.83 -4.71
N VAL A 31 21.61 -3.77 -4.82
CA VAL A 31 20.76 -4.87 -5.28
C VAL A 31 20.11 -4.45 -6.59
N SER A 32 20.30 -5.27 -7.62
CA SER A 32 19.64 -5.06 -8.91
C SER A 32 18.21 -5.59 -8.89
N VAL A 33 17.30 -4.86 -9.52
CA VAL A 33 15.90 -5.27 -9.66
C VAL A 33 15.63 -5.87 -11.04
N THR A 34 16.46 -5.51 -12.03
CA THR A 34 16.33 -5.92 -13.42
C THR A 34 17.61 -6.55 -13.93
N ASP A 35 17.48 -7.43 -14.92
CA ASP A 35 18.62 -8.03 -15.60
C ASP A 35 19.49 -6.99 -16.29
N ASN A 36 20.78 -7.27 -16.42
CA ASN A 36 21.77 -6.41 -17.08
C ASN A 36 21.78 -4.96 -16.56
N THR A 37 21.60 -4.80 -15.25
CA THR A 37 21.69 -3.49 -14.59
C THR A 37 23.15 -3.01 -14.60
N ARG A 38 23.36 -1.83 -15.19
CA ARG A 38 24.66 -1.18 -15.28
C ARG A 38 24.70 -0.04 -14.26
N VAL A 39 25.67 -0.13 -13.36
CA VAL A 39 25.87 0.83 -12.28
C VAL A 39 27.19 1.56 -12.49
N ALA A 40 27.19 2.87 -12.28
CA ALA A 40 28.38 3.69 -12.21
C ALA A 40 28.51 4.29 -10.80
N ILE A 41 29.65 4.04 -10.17
CA ILE A 41 30.04 4.56 -8.86
C ILE A 41 31.09 5.65 -9.11
N ILE A 42 30.75 6.88 -8.75
CA ILE A 42 31.43 8.09 -9.20
C ILE A 42 31.86 8.90 -7.98
N SER A 43 33.16 9.14 -7.83
CA SER A 43 33.71 10.14 -6.91
C SER A 43 34.32 11.29 -7.71
N ARG A 44 34.96 12.26 -7.06
CA ARG A 44 35.73 13.30 -7.79
C ARG A 44 36.97 12.75 -8.47
N ARG A 45 37.51 11.63 -7.96
CA ARG A 45 38.81 11.07 -8.37
C ARG A 45 38.72 9.70 -9.02
N SER A 46 37.57 9.02 -8.91
CA SER A 46 37.38 7.66 -9.39
C SER A 46 36.05 7.51 -10.10
N PHE A 47 36.06 6.62 -11.10
CA PHE A 47 34.88 6.20 -11.83
C PHE A 47 34.96 4.67 -11.97
N VAL A 48 34.02 3.97 -11.38
CA VAL A 48 33.94 2.51 -11.43
C VAL A 48 32.61 2.14 -12.08
N ARG A 49 32.67 1.24 -13.08
CA ARG A 49 31.48 0.72 -13.75
C ARG A 49 31.33 -0.76 -13.47
N VAL A 50 30.12 -1.16 -13.11
CA VAL A 50 29.78 -2.53 -12.76
C VAL A 50 28.54 -2.93 -13.55
N THR A 51 28.51 -4.17 -14.03
CA THR A 51 27.31 -4.77 -14.63
C THR A 51 26.86 -5.90 -13.72
N ILE A 52 25.61 -5.81 -13.26
CA ILE A 52 24.95 -6.84 -12.46
C ILE A 52 24.05 -7.63 -13.43
N PRO A 53 24.34 -8.92 -13.67
CA PRO A 53 23.79 -9.64 -14.81
C PRO A 53 22.32 -10.03 -14.63
N LYS A 54 21.90 -10.44 -13.43
CA LYS A 54 20.53 -10.91 -13.17
C LYS A 54 19.83 -10.08 -12.10
N ALA A 55 18.52 -9.92 -12.24
CA ALA A 55 17.66 -9.38 -11.20
C ALA A 55 17.82 -10.16 -9.88
N GLY A 56 17.90 -9.43 -8.78
CA GLY A 56 18.17 -9.97 -7.44
C GLY A 56 19.65 -10.17 -7.12
N ASP A 57 20.55 -10.13 -8.11
CA ASP A 57 21.99 -10.17 -7.84
C ASP A 57 22.43 -8.86 -7.17
N THR A 58 23.54 -8.98 -6.43
CA THR A 58 24.08 -7.90 -5.62
C THR A 58 25.52 -7.56 -5.99
N HIS A 59 25.90 -6.32 -5.73
CA HIS A 59 27.29 -5.86 -5.80
C HIS A 59 27.57 -4.99 -4.58
N SER A 60 28.67 -5.27 -3.86
CA SER A 60 29.08 -4.43 -2.73
C SER A 60 30.47 -3.83 -2.92
N PHE A 61 30.65 -2.67 -2.32
CA PHE A 61 31.92 -1.96 -2.27
C PHE A 61 32.06 -1.20 -0.95
N PHE A 62 33.30 -0.89 -0.58
CA PHE A 62 33.63 -0.27 0.72
C PHE A 62 34.08 1.16 0.53
N LEU A 63 33.67 2.05 1.45
CA LEU A 63 34.21 3.40 1.56
C LEU A 63 35.35 3.44 2.59
N GLN A 64 36.58 3.63 2.11
CA GLN A 64 37.79 3.71 2.90
C GLN A 64 37.98 5.06 3.59
N GLY A 65 39.04 5.19 4.40
CA GLY A 65 39.22 6.26 5.39
C GLY A 65 39.20 7.70 4.86
N GLN A 66 39.61 7.93 3.61
CA GLN A 66 39.71 9.26 2.99
C GLN A 66 38.73 9.42 1.80
N ASP A 67 37.80 8.48 1.64
CA ASP A 67 36.95 8.44 0.46
C ASP A 67 35.87 9.51 0.53
N GLU A 68 35.86 10.41 -0.45
CA GLU A 68 34.84 11.43 -0.61
C GLU A 68 33.45 10.79 -0.85
N PRO A 69 32.34 11.50 -0.53
CA PRO A 69 31.00 11.04 -0.88
C PRO A 69 30.90 10.65 -2.36
N GLN A 70 30.44 9.44 -2.63
CA GLN A 70 30.31 8.90 -3.98
C GLN A 70 28.86 8.93 -4.44
N MET A 71 28.66 9.27 -5.71
CA MET A 71 27.38 9.22 -6.41
C MET A 71 27.27 7.89 -7.14
N ILE A 72 26.19 7.16 -6.90
CA ILE A 72 25.84 5.92 -7.59
C ILE A 72 24.76 6.28 -8.60
N THR A 73 24.97 5.90 -9.86
CA THR A 73 23.96 6.04 -10.92
C THR A 73 23.73 4.73 -11.63
N SER A 74 22.52 4.48 -12.12
CA SER A 74 22.18 3.26 -12.85
C SER A 74 21.24 3.51 -14.03
N ASN A 75 21.22 2.58 -14.99
CA ASN A 75 20.25 2.62 -16.10
C ASN A 75 18.85 2.16 -15.68
N HIS A 76 18.75 1.29 -14.68
CA HIS A 76 17.51 0.74 -14.14
C HIS A 76 17.40 1.01 -12.62
N PRO A 77 16.18 0.95 -12.04
CA PRO A 77 15.97 0.96 -10.60
C PRO A 77 16.90 0.00 -9.85
N ILE A 78 17.53 0.49 -8.78
CA ILE A 78 18.37 -0.29 -7.88
C ILE A 78 18.03 0.03 -6.44
N GLN A 79 18.23 -0.93 -5.54
CA GLN A 79 18.18 -0.68 -4.11
C GLN A 79 19.61 -0.53 -3.58
N VAL A 80 19.87 0.52 -2.80
CA VAL A 80 21.18 0.74 -2.16
C VAL A 80 21.03 0.71 -0.65
N MET A 81 21.82 -0.13 0.01
CA MET A 81 21.85 -0.26 1.46
C MET A 81 23.24 0.07 1.97
N GLN A 82 23.32 0.83 3.05
CA GLN A 82 24.57 1.17 3.70
C GLN A 82 24.68 0.43 5.02
N ILE A 83 25.79 -0.28 5.21
CA ILE A 83 26.05 -1.16 6.34
C ILE A 83 27.28 -0.64 7.09
N ILE A 84 27.10 -0.27 8.35
CA ILE A 84 28.14 0.25 9.24
C ILE A 84 28.54 -0.84 10.23
N ARG A 85 29.84 -1.17 10.29
CA ARG A 85 30.41 -2.16 11.20
C ARG A 85 31.50 -1.53 12.07
N PRO A 86 31.21 -1.14 13.33
CA PRO A 86 32.23 -0.64 14.24
C PRO A 86 33.18 -1.76 14.68
N TYR A 87 34.47 -1.46 14.82
CA TYR A 87 35.44 -2.41 15.36
C TYR A 87 35.37 -2.45 16.89
N CYS A 88 35.34 -3.66 17.46
CA CYS A 88 35.35 -3.91 18.90
C CYS A 88 36.43 -4.96 19.24
N LEU A 89 37.64 -4.49 19.58
CA LEU A 89 38.82 -5.31 19.88
C LEU A 89 39.16 -6.36 18.81
N TYR A 90 38.50 -7.52 18.83
CA TYR A 90 38.70 -8.67 17.94
C TYR A 90 37.45 -9.06 17.12
N SER A 91 36.36 -8.30 17.18
CA SER A 91 35.10 -8.56 16.46
C SER A 91 34.42 -7.25 16.02
N TYR A 92 33.28 -7.35 15.34
CA TYR A 92 32.38 -6.22 15.09
C TYR A 92 31.49 -5.95 16.30
N GLY A 93 31.28 -4.67 16.61
CA GLY A 93 30.26 -4.23 17.57
C GLY A 93 28.84 -4.31 16.98
N GLY A 94 27.90 -3.55 17.54
CA GLY A 94 26.55 -3.47 16.97
C GLY A 94 26.61 -3.01 15.51
N VAL A 95 26.06 -3.79 14.58
CA VAL A 95 26.01 -3.45 13.15
C VAL A 95 24.77 -2.63 12.87
N ALA A 96 24.91 -1.54 12.13
CA ALA A 96 23.77 -0.78 11.61
C ALA A 96 23.62 -1.03 10.11
N LEU A 97 22.38 -1.16 9.68
CA LEU A 97 22.02 -1.31 8.27
C LEU A 97 20.84 -0.37 8.00
N SER A 98 20.96 0.44 6.95
CA SER A 98 19.89 1.34 6.52
C SER A 98 19.81 1.42 5.01
N LEU A 99 18.62 1.68 4.51
CA LEU A 99 18.38 1.97 3.11
C LEU A 99 18.84 3.40 2.81
N LEU A 100 19.56 3.57 1.69
CA LEU A 100 19.77 4.91 1.13
C LEU A 100 18.61 5.23 0.21
N LEU A 101 17.99 6.39 0.44
CA LEU A 101 17.00 6.91 -0.48
C LEU A 101 17.65 7.41 -1.76
N PRO A 102 16.97 7.23 -2.91
CA PRO A 102 17.36 7.89 -4.12
C PRO A 102 17.13 9.40 -4.00
N THR A 103 17.88 10.18 -4.78
CA THR A 103 17.87 11.65 -4.70
C THR A 103 16.52 12.28 -5.05
N ASN A 104 15.68 11.59 -5.82
CA ASN A 104 14.31 12.02 -6.14
C ASN A 104 13.28 11.73 -5.04
N MET A 105 13.66 11.04 -3.96
CA MET A 105 12.81 10.80 -2.78
C MET A 105 13.24 11.65 -1.58
N TYR A 106 14.02 12.70 -1.81
CA TYR A 106 14.42 13.65 -0.78
C TYR A 106 13.28 14.62 -0.45
N PHE A 107 13.22 15.06 0.80
CA PHE A 107 12.22 16.01 1.28
C PHE A 107 12.86 17.38 1.53
N ASN A 108 12.03 18.41 1.64
CA ASN A 108 12.45 19.77 1.97
C ASN A 108 12.35 20.09 3.47
N PHE A 109 11.76 19.19 4.26
CA PHE A 109 11.58 19.34 5.69
C PHE A 109 11.74 18.02 6.44
N TYR A 110 12.58 18.04 7.47
CA TYR A 110 12.81 16.91 8.37
C TYR A 110 12.73 17.33 9.83
N THR A 111 12.22 16.44 10.67
CA THR A 111 12.14 16.59 12.13
C THR A 111 12.54 15.30 12.82
N TRP A 112 13.20 15.40 13.97
CA TRP A 112 13.48 14.25 14.80
C TRP A 112 13.64 14.63 16.27
N SER A 113 13.42 13.63 17.13
CA SER A 113 13.62 13.73 18.56
C SER A 113 14.52 12.62 19.06
N LEU A 114 15.48 12.93 19.93
CA LEU A 114 16.27 11.91 20.62
C LEU A 114 15.48 11.37 21.82
N PRO A 115 15.45 10.04 22.03
CA PRO A 115 14.64 9.43 23.07
C PRO A 115 15.15 9.70 24.50
N ASN A 116 16.40 10.14 24.68
CA ASN A 116 16.96 10.38 26.01
C ASN A 116 17.90 11.62 26.03
N PRO A 117 17.74 12.56 26.98
CA PRO A 117 18.53 13.81 27.09
C PRO A 117 20.03 13.65 27.42
N GLY A 118 20.58 12.44 27.40
CA GLY A 118 22.03 12.18 27.49
C GLY A 118 22.64 11.55 26.24
N TRP A 119 21.84 11.26 25.20
CA TRP A 119 22.32 10.62 23.99
C TRP A 119 22.82 11.68 23.01
N SER A 120 23.98 11.42 22.41
CA SER A 120 24.44 12.17 21.24
C SER A 120 24.27 11.32 20.00
N ALA A 121 23.82 11.93 18.92
CA ALA A 121 23.82 11.33 17.60
C ALA A 121 24.49 12.28 16.60
N THR A 122 24.71 11.77 15.39
CA THR A 122 25.17 12.56 14.27
C THR A 122 24.07 12.59 13.23
N MET A 123 23.69 13.79 12.82
CA MET A 123 22.87 13.99 11.64
C MET A 123 23.78 14.21 10.44
N VAL A 124 23.41 13.60 9.32
CA VAL A 124 24.04 13.79 8.02
C VAL A 124 23.02 14.37 7.06
N ILE A 125 23.37 15.51 6.46
CA ILE A 125 22.58 16.19 5.43
C ILE A 125 23.27 16.03 4.08
N ILE A 126 22.52 15.66 3.06
CA ILE A 126 22.96 15.54 1.67
C ILE A 126 22.20 16.58 0.86
N LYS A 127 22.89 17.60 0.35
CA LYS A 127 22.25 18.69 -0.41
C LYS A 127 23.01 19.03 -1.68
N GLN A 128 22.34 19.72 -2.58
CA GLN A 128 22.98 20.30 -3.75
C GLN A 128 23.80 21.56 -3.37
N ILE A 129 24.90 21.79 -4.09
CA ILE A 129 25.72 23.00 -3.96
C ILE A 129 24.90 24.19 -4.45
N GLY A 130 24.83 25.25 -3.65
CA GLY A 130 24.05 26.46 -3.94
C GLY A 130 22.77 26.61 -3.12
N PHE A 131 22.24 25.52 -2.54
CA PHE A 131 21.08 25.57 -1.64
C PHE A 131 21.51 25.51 -0.18
N GLU A 132 20.92 26.31 0.69
CA GLU A 132 21.16 26.27 2.13
C GLU A 132 20.13 25.40 2.85
N VAL A 133 20.57 24.72 3.92
CA VAL A 133 19.70 23.93 4.79
C VAL A 133 19.81 24.52 6.18
N GLU A 134 18.71 25.09 6.66
CA GLU A 134 18.61 25.65 7.99
C GLU A 134 18.32 24.52 8.99
N VAL A 135 19.13 24.41 10.03
CA VAL A 135 18.94 23.44 11.11
C VAL A 135 18.69 24.22 12.41
N LEU A 136 17.51 24.03 12.99
CA LEU A 136 17.04 24.78 14.16
C LEU A 136 16.85 23.82 15.34
N ASP A 137 17.27 24.26 16.54
CA ASP A 137 16.94 23.57 17.79
C ASP A 137 15.55 23.97 18.33
N GLU A 138 15.15 23.39 19.47
CA GLU A 138 13.89 23.70 20.17
C GLU A 138 13.70 25.20 20.49
N ASN A 139 14.80 25.95 20.63
CA ASN A 139 14.79 27.39 20.90
C ASN A 139 14.94 28.24 19.63
N GLN A 140 14.77 27.64 18.45
CA GLN A 140 14.98 28.29 17.15
C GLN A 140 16.38 28.85 16.94
N THR A 141 17.39 28.29 17.62
CA THR A 141 18.78 28.66 17.37
C THR A 141 19.30 27.89 16.17
N ILE A 142 19.88 28.61 15.21
CA ILE A 142 20.50 28.04 14.01
C ILE A 142 21.79 27.34 14.43
N ILE A 143 21.96 26.10 14.00
CA ILE A 143 23.19 25.33 14.17
C ILE A 143 23.82 25.08 12.81
N ASP A 144 25.11 25.37 12.71
CA ASP A 144 25.88 25.11 11.50
C ASP A 144 26.52 23.71 11.53
N SER A 145 26.86 23.22 10.34
CA SER A 145 27.53 21.94 10.15
C SER A 145 28.91 21.96 10.81
N THR A 146 29.29 20.84 11.41
CA THR A 146 30.65 20.66 11.91
C THR A 146 31.65 20.48 10.77
N THR A 147 31.22 19.93 9.62
CA THR A 147 32.04 19.75 8.41
C THR A 147 31.18 19.55 7.17
N TRP A 148 31.45 20.31 6.10
CA TRP A 148 30.99 20.01 4.75
C TRP A 148 32.05 19.27 3.93
N LYS A 149 31.66 18.15 3.33
CA LYS A 149 32.47 17.35 2.41
C LYS A 149 31.79 17.36 1.05
N ALA A 150 32.49 17.90 0.09
CA ALA A 150 31.94 18.03 -1.25
C ALA A 150 32.11 16.70 -2.01
N GLY A 151 31.01 16.21 -2.60
CA GLY A 151 30.96 14.97 -3.37
C GLY A 151 31.11 15.22 -4.86
N LYS A 152 30.62 14.28 -5.68
CA LYS A 152 30.44 14.52 -7.12
C LYS A 152 29.39 15.62 -7.33
N GLU A 153 29.76 16.67 -8.05
CA GLU A 153 28.84 17.78 -8.37
C GLU A 153 27.52 17.27 -8.96
N PRO A 154 26.36 17.80 -8.53
CA PRO A 154 26.20 18.98 -7.67
C PRO A 154 26.15 18.68 -6.15
N TRP A 155 26.49 17.48 -5.69
CA TRP A 155 26.18 17.05 -4.31
C TRP A 155 27.28 17.37 -3.30
N GLN A 156 26.87 17.69 -2.07
CA GLN A 156 27.73 17.79 -0.89
C GLN A 156 27.05 17.20 0.34
N VAL A 157 27.86 16.75 1.28
CA VAL A 157 27.43 16.09 2.51
C VAL A 157 27.93 16.87 3.72
N GLY A 158 27.02 17.19 4.65
CA GLY A 158 27.31 17.92 5.88
C GLY A 158 27.04 17.06 7.10
N GLU A 159 27.86 17.22 8.13
CA GLU A 159 27.68 16.55 9.42
C GLU A 159 27.23 17.53 10.50
N PHE A 160 26.35 17.10 11.39
CA PHE A 160 25.82 17.90 12.49
C PHE A 160 25.80 17.05 13.74
N LYS A 161 26.38 17.56 14.83
CA LYS A 161 26.29 16.90 16.13
C LYS A 161 24.98 17.28 16.81
N ILE A 162 24.16 16.30 17.11
CA ILE A 162 22.82 16.52 17.65
C ILE A 162 22.77 16.03 19.10
N LEU A 163 22.27 16.90 19.99
CA LEU A 163 22.16 16.67 21.44
C LEU A 163 20.73 16.79 21.97
N LYS A 164 19.82 17.38 21.18
CA LYS A 164 18.42 17.67 21.52
C LYS A 164 17.51 17.37 20.32
N GLN A 165 16.28 17.84 20.35
CA GLN A 165 15.38 17.85 19.20
C GLN A 165 15.77 18.98 18.25
N TYR A 166 15.58 18.71 16.96
CA TYR A 166 15.87 19.67 15.90
C TYR A 166 14.92 19.47 14.73
N GLN A 167 14.81 20.54 13.94
CA GLN A 167 14.17 20.53 12.64
C GLN A 167 15.16 21.03 11.59
N ALA A 168 15.06 20.50 10.38
CA ALA A 168 15.87 20.92 9.24
C ALA A 168 14.97 21.26 8.05
N SER A 169 15.19 22.41 7.43
CA SER A 169 14.39 22.92 6.32
C SER A 169 15.24 23.55 5.22
N SER A 170 14.78 23.47 3.97
CA SER A 170 15.43 24.08 2.82
C SER A 170 14.42 24.37 1.71
N GLU A 171 14.75 25.30 0.82
CA GLU A 171 13.98 25.56 -0.39
C GLU A 171 14.10 24.43 -1.44
N SER A 172 15.16 23.63 -1.36
CA SER A 172 15.37 22.46 -2.23
C SER A 172 15.24 21.16 -1.44
N GLN A 173 14.87 20.09 -2.11
CA GLN A 173 14.91 18.74 -1.55
C GLN A 173 16.36 18.35 -1.16
N PHE A 174 16.51 17.72 0.00
CA PHE A 174 17.78 17.23 0.53
C PHE A 174 17.59 15.90 1.29
N GLY A 175 18.64 15.09 1.39
CA GLY A 175 18.61 13.85 2.16
C GLY A 175 18.99 14.11 3.60
N CYS A 176 18.29 13.49 4.56
CA CYS A 176 18.60 13.62 5.98
C CYS A 176 18.64 12.26 6.69
N TYR A 177 19.76 11.95 7.32
CA TYR A 177 20.00 10.69 8.03
C TYR A 177 20.45 10.95 9.45
N VAL A 178 19.94 10.15 10.40
CA VAL A 178 20.33 10.18 11.80
C VAL A 178 21.00 8.87 12.16
N LEU A 179 22.21 8.96 12.70
CA LEU A 179 22.97 7.78 13.09
C LEU A 179 23.79 8.00 14.37
N ASN A 180 24.14 6.89 14.99
CA ASN A 180 25.15 6.83 16.03
C ASN A 180 26.09 5.66 15.73
N ILE A 181 27.39 5.86 15.92
CA ILE A 181 28.40 4.80 15.74
C ILE A 181 29.19 4.66 17.04
N ASP A 182 28.87 3.61 17.79
CA ASP A 182 29.56 3.22 19.02
C ASP A 182 29.84 1.72 19.03
N ILE A 183 30.89 1.31 19.75
CA ILE A 183 31.26 -0.10 19.90
C ILE A 183 30.13 -0.95 20.52
N ARG A 184 29.23 -0.35 21.32
CA ARG A 184 28.09 -1.03 21.94
C ARG A 184 26.82 -0.91 21.10
N ILE A 185 26.48 0.31 20.68
CA ILE A 185 25.21 0.63 20.02
C ILE A 185 25.48 1.47 18.78
N THR A 186 25.27 0.88 17.61
CA THR A 186 25.26 1.60 16.33
C THR A 186 23.88 1.45 15.71
N TYR A 187 23.34 2.56 15.20
CA TYR A 187 22.10 2.58 14.44
C TYR A 187 22.20 3.65 13.35
N MET A 188 21.41 3.48 12.30
CA MET A 188 21.28 4.45 11.22
C MET A 188 19.88 4.34 10.64
N HIS A 189 19.21 5.48 10.52
CA HIS A 189 17.90 5.59 9.89
C HIS A 189 17.79 6.95 9.21
N MET A 190 16.83 7.06 8.32
CA MET A 190 16.44 8.35 7.76
C MET A 190 15.74 9.17 8.84
N ALA A 191 15.95 10.49 8.84
CA ALA A 191 15.20 11.37 9.73
C ALA A 191 13.69 11.33 9.42
N GLY A 192 12.87 11.59 10.42
CA GLY A 192 11.44 11.79 10.19
C GLY A 192 11.25 12.97 9.24
N TYR A 193 10.33 12.85 8.31
CA TYR A 193 9.98 13.91 7.37
C TYR A 193 8.54 14.32 7.60
N SER A 194 8.24 15.60 7.37
CA SER A 194 6.87 16.07 7.28
C SER A 194 6.66 16.47 5.84
N LEU A 195 5.74 15.78 5.16
CA LEU A 195 5.19 16.28 3.91
C LEU A 195 4.34 17.49 4.28
N ASN A 196 4.90 18.68 4.12
CA ASN A 196 4.10 19.92 4.15
C ASN A 196 3.48 20.09 2.76
N VAL A 197 2.75 19.07 2.31
CA VAL A 197 1.95 19.14 1.09
C VAL A 197 0.62 19.68 1.59
N GLU A 198 0.34 20.95 1.29
CA GLU A 198 -1.03 21.46 1.34
C GLU A 198 -1.82 20.73 0.25
N CYS A 199 -2.18 19.49 0.53
CA CYS A 199 -3.04 18.72 -0.34
C CYS A 199 -4.47 18.89 0.17
N ASN A 200 -5.29 19.53 -0.64
CA ASN A 200 -6.69 19.70 -0.37
C ASN A 200 -7.42 18.62 -1.15
N THR A 201 -7.95 17.62 -0.44
CA THR A 201 -8.64 16.51 -1.10
C THR A 201 -9.76 17.06 -1.96
N SER A 202 -9.76 16.64 -3.21
CA SER A 202 -10.73 17.03 -4.22
C SER A 202 -11.23 15.79 -4.93
N ARG A 203 -12.18 15.97 -5.84
CA ARG A 203 -12.68 14.83 -6.61
C ARG A 203 -11.66 14.54 -7.70
N SER A 204 -11.21 13.29 -7.81
CA SER A 204 -10.28 12.87 -8.87
C SER A 204 -10.85 13.19 -10.25
N GLU A 205 -10.15 14.03 -11.00
CA GLU A 205 -10.49 14.44 -12.37
C GLU A 205 -9.27 14.17 -13.26
N PRO A 206 -9.41 13.48 -14.41
CA PRO A 206 -8.26 13.15 -15.26
C PRO A 206 -7.54 14.39 -15.79
N SER A 207 -6.21 14.41 -15.73
CA SER A 207 -5.34 15.45 -16.30
C SER A 207 -5.53 16.86 -15.71
N ASP A 208 -5.94 16.95 -14.44
CA ASP A 208 -6.10 18.22 -13.74
C ASP A 208 -4.80 18.73 -13.09
N ASN A 209 -3.72 17.91 -13.11
CA ASN A 209 -2.42 18.13 -12.49
C ASN A 209 -2.50 18.37 -10.97
N ILE A 210 -3.50 17.78 -10.32
CA ILE A 210 -3.71 17.88 -8.89
C ILE A 210 -3.70 16.48 -8.29
N ASP A 211 -2.96 16.30 -7.20
CA ASP A 211 -3.02 15.11 -6.33
C ASP A 211 -4.33 15.21 -5.53
N ASN A 212 -5.43 14.65 -6.07
CA ASN A 212 -6.77 14.86 -5.53
C ASN A 212 -7.04 14.07 -4.24
N ASP A 213 -6.29 13.01 -3.94
CA ASP A 213 -6.44 12.13 -2.79
C ASP A 213 -5.21 12.06 -1.86
N CYS A 214 -4.21 12.89 -2.13
CA CYS A 214 -3.08 13.21 -1.27
C CYS A 214 -2.15 12.03 -1.01
N ASP A 215 -2.00 11.13 -1.97
CA ASP A 215 -1.13 9.97 -1.85
C ASP A 215 0.29 10.22 -2.42
N GLY A 216 0.50 11.39 -3.02
CA GLY A 216 1.78 11.87 -3.54
C GLY A 216 1.98 11.62 -5.03
N LEU A 217 0.97 11.13 -5.73
CA LEU A 217 0.96 10.93 -7.17
C LEU A 217 -0.05 11.90 -7.82
N ILE A 218 0.21 12.30 -9.07
CA ILE A 218 -0.57 13.33 -9.79
C ILE A 218 -0.93 12.75 -11.15
N ASP A 219 -2.20 12.90 -11.55
CA ASP A 219 -2.70 12.47 -12.87
C ASP A 219 -2.25 11.05 -13.23
N GLU A 220 -2.46 10.10 -12.32
CA GLU A 220 -1.78 8.80 -12.29
C GLU A 220 -1.94 7.93 -13.54
N GLU A 221 -2.93 8.21 -14.39
CA GLU A 221 -3.03 7.56 -15.70
C GLU A 221 -3.51 8.50 -16.83
N ILE A 222 -2.87 8.36 -17.99
CA ILE A 222 -3.18 9.04 -19.26
C ILE A 222 -3.56 7.97 -20.29
N GLU A 223 -4.59 8.20 -21.13
CA GLU A 223 -5.10 7.22 -22.13
C GLU A 223 -4.08 6.98 -23.27
N ASP A 224 -2.98 6.28 -22.97
CA ASP A 224 -1.87 6.05 -23.89
C ASP A 224 -1.58 4.56 -24.15
N GLY A 225 -2.32 3.67 -23.48
CA GLY A 225 -2.20 2.23 -23.65
C GLY A 225 -0.96 1.64 -22.98
N ARG A 226 -0.40 2.33 -21.97
CA ARG A 226 0.72 1.85 -21.17
C ARG A 226 0.38 1.86 -19.69
N ASP A 227 0.74 0.76 -19.06
CA ASP A 227 0.82 0.61 -17.61
C ASP A 227 1.89 1.59 -17.07
N SER A 228 1.45 2.80 -16.71
CA SER A 228 2.33 3.92 -16.39
C SER A 228 2.86 3.82 -14.97
N ASP A 229 2.11 3.23 -14.06
CA ASP A 229 2.44 3.00 -12.65
C ASP A 229 2.97 1.58 -12.36
N HIS A 230 2.93 0.69 -13.36
CA HIS A 230 3.48 -0.67 -13.38
C HIS A 230 2.72 -1.66 -12.47
N ASP A 231 1.41 -1.50 -12.34
CA ASP A 231 0.54 -2.34 -11.51
C ASP A 231 -0.09 -3.55 -12.27
N PHE A 232 0.27 -3.70 -13.57
CA PHE A 232 -0.21 -4.67 -14.56
C PHE A 232 -1.58 -4.38 -15.19
N PHE A 233 -2.23 -3.28 -14.82
CA PHE A 233 -3.40 -2.76 -15.50
C PHE A 233 -2.97 -1.59 -16.41
N VAL A 234 -3.86 -1.23 -17.34
CA VAL A 234 -3.55 -0.25 -18.39
C VAL A 234 -4.79 0.63 -18.52
N ASP A 235 -4.65 1.92 -18.23
CA ASP A 235 -5.68 2.94 -18.40
C ASP A 235 -6.96 2.70 -17.55
N GLU A 236 -6.85 2.01 -16.41
CA GLU A 236 -7.94 1.72 -15.48
C GLU A 236 -8.50 2.91 -14.71
N ASP A 237 -7.74 3.99 -14.55
CA ASP A 237 -8.13 5.20 -13.84
C ASP A 237 -8.46 6.37 -14.80
N VAL A 238 -8.43 6.09 -16.11
CA VAL A 238 -8.87 7.01 -17.18
C VAL A 238 -10.41 7.14 -17.23
N LYS A 239 -11.15 6.12 -16.75
CA LYS A 239 -12.63 6.08 -16.81
C LYS A 239 -13.27 5.56 -15.52
N LYS A 240 -14.51 5.99 -15.28
CA LYS A 240 -15.27 5.67 -14.05
C LYS A 240 -15.43 4.16 -13.84
N LYS A 241 -15.01 3.68 -12.66
CA LYS A 241 -15.11 2.28 -12.20
C LYS A 241 -16.55 1.74 -12.26
N THR A 242 -16.75 0.54 -12.81
CA THR A 242 -18.04 -0.17 -12.86
C THR A 242 -17.97 -1.43 -12.01
N ASN A 243 -18.65 -1.43 -10.87
CA ASN A 243 -18.75 -2.63 -10.02
C ASN A 243 -19.56 -3.73 -10.72
N GLY A 244 -19.13 -4.98 -10.59
CA GLY A 244 -19.87 -6.11 -11.14
C GLY A 244 -21.16 -6.36 -10.36
N GLU A 245 -22.26 -6.60 -11.07
CA GLU A 245 -23.51 -7.09 -10.48
C GLU A 245 -23.86 -8.50 -10.98
N TRP A 246 -24.54 -9.27 -10.12
CA TRP A 246 -24.96 -10.63 -10.43
C TRP A 246 -25.98 -10.66 -11.56
N SER A 247 -25.73 -11.51 -12.56
CA SER A 247 -26.72 -11.94 -13.52
C SER A 247 -27.92 -12.59 -12.81
N LYS A 248 -29.03 -12.70 -13.53
CA LYS A 248 -30.11 -13.60 -13.11
C LYS A 248 -29.54 -15.01 -12.99
N TRP A 249 -30.02 -15.74 -11.98
CA TRP A 249 -29.73 -17.16 -11.84
C TRP A 249 -30.18 -17.93 -13.08
N GLU A 250 -29.34 -18.84 -13.55
CA GLU A 250 -29.71 -19.83 -14.52
C GLU A 250 -30.78 -20.78 -13.96
N VAL A 251 -31.42 -21.51 -14.87
CA VAL A 251 -32.42 -22.53 -14.51
C VAL A 251 -31.72 -23.69 -13.83
N TRP A 252 -32.35 -24.24 -12.79
CA TRP A 252 -31.89 -25.43 -12.09
C TRP A 252 -31.69 -26.60 -13.06
N HIS A 253 -30.54 -27.25 -12.96
CA HIS A 253 -30.21 -28.46 -13.71
C HIS A 253 -29.69 -29.55 -12.77
N CYS A 254 -29.82 -30.80 -13.20
CA CYS A 254 -29.38 -31.95 -12.42
C CYS A 254 -27.87 -32.11 -12.49
N ALA A 255 -27.18 -31.95 -11.36
CA ALA A 255 -25.77 -32.30 -11.24
C ALA A 255 -25.58 -33.81 -11.06
N ASN A 256 -26.50 -34.45 -10.33
CA ASN A 256 -26.61 -35.90 -10.17
C ASN A 256 -28.04 -36.28 -9.76
N ASP A 257 -28.32 -37.58 -9.56
CA ASP A 257 -29.64 -38.10 -9.21
C ASP A 257 -30.24 -37.50 -7.93
N THR A 258 -29.42 -36.90 -7.07
CA THR A 258 -29.85 -36.36 -5.77
C THR A 258 -29.54 -34.88 -5.58
N HIS A 259 -29.00 -34.17 -6.57
CA HIS A 259 -28.60 -32.77 -6.44
C HIS A 259 -28.94 -31.95 -7.69
N GLN A 260 -29.60 -30.81 -7.47
CA GLN A 260 -29.76 -29.78 -8.48
C GLN A 260 -28.80 -28.62 -8.22
N THR A 261 -28.24 -28.08 -9.30
CA THR A 261 -27.37 -26.91 -9.28
C THR A 261 -27.94 -25.80 -10.16
N ARG A 262 -27.68 -24.57 -9.76
CA ARG A 262 -27.85 -23.38 -10.61
C ARG A 262 -26.66 -22.45 -10.44
N GLU A 263 -26.38 -21.69 -11.48
CA GLU A 263 -25.24 -20.79 -11.54
C GLU A 263 -25.70 -19.37 -11.89
N ARG A 264 -24.89 -18.39 -11.52
CA ARG A 264 -25.03 -16.98 -11.93
C ARG A 264 -23.64 -16.41 -12.14
N TYR A 265 -23.54 -15.41 -12.99
CA TYR A 265 -22.26 -14.80 -13.38
C TYR A 265 -22.21 -13.34 -12.94
N CYS A 266 -21.02 -12.83 -12.63
CA CYS A 266 -20.83 -11.44 -12.23
C CYS A 266 -20.63 -10.57 -13.48
N ASN A 267 -21.70 -10.38 -14.25
CA ASN A 267 -21.62 -9.78 -15.59
C ASN A 267 -22.86 -8.96 -15.99
N SER A 268 -23.62 -8.41 -15.05
CA SER A 268 -24.82 -7.62 -15.38
C SER A 268 -24.98 -6.37 -14.51
N PRO A 269 -24.06 -5.37 -14.58
CA PRO A 269 -22.99 -5.21 -15.59
C PRO A 269 -21.70 -5.99 -15.28
N GLU A 270 -20.85 -6.14 -16.29
CA GLU A 270 -19.50 -6.72 -16.16
C GLU A 270 -18.58 -5.76 -15.39
N LEU A 271 -17.60 -6.34 -14.70
CA LEU A 271 -16.58 -5.58 -13.98
C LEU A 271 -15.67 -4.89 -15.01
N GLU A 272 -15.50 -3.58 -14.88
CA GLU A 272 -14.63 -2.77 -15.72
C GLU A 272 -13.86 -1.79 -14.84
N HIS A 273 -12.64 -1.44 -15.25
CA HIS A 273 -11.83 -0.38 -14.64
C HIS A 273 -11.63 -0.56 -13.12
N GLY A 274 -11.17 -1.75 -12.69
CA GLY A 274 -10.89 -2.05 -11.28
C GLY A 274 -12.13 -2.15 -10.36
N GLY A 275 -13.34 -2.30 -10.93
CA GLY A 275 -14.59 -2.45 -10.16
C GLY A 275 -14.62 -3.69 -9.25
N ASN A 276 -15.35 -3.59 -8.14
CA ASN A 276 -15.41 -4.68 -7.15
C ASN A 276 -16.13 -5.93 -7.70
N MET A 277 -15.60 -7.11 -7.36
CA MET A 277 -16.23 -8.41 -7.63
C MET A 277 -17.55 -8.58 -6.86
N CYS A 278 -18.49 -9.32 -7.46
CA CYS A 278 -19.80 -9.59 -6.85
C CYS A 278 -19.66 -10.35 -5.52
N GLN A 279 -20.30 -9.83 -4.48
CA GLN A 279 -20.32 -10.46 -3.16
C GLN A 279 -21.38 -11.59 -3.11
N GLY A 280 -20.98 -12.78 -2.65
CA GLY A 280 -21.83 -13.97 -2.52
C GLY A 280 -21.39 -15.16 -3.39
N THR A 281 -22.17 -16.24 -3.40
CA THR A 281 -21.83 -17.46 -4.17
C THR A 281 -22.30 -17.38 -5.62
N SER A 282 -21.48 -17.84 -6.56
CA SER A 282 -21.79 -17.99 -8.00
C SER A 282 -22.56 -19.26 -8.32
N LYS A 283 -22.57 -20.22 -7.40
CA LYS A 283 -23.21 -21.53 -7.55
C LYS A 283 -24.01 -21.88 -6.31
N GLU A 284 -25.20 -22.41 -6.53
CA GLU A 284 -26.06 -22.94 -5.47
C GLU A 284 -26.37 -24.40 -5.78
N THR A 285 -26.36 -25.25 -4.74
CA THR A 285 -26.67 -26.67 -4.85
C THR A 285 -27.72 -27.03 -3.81
N ILE A 286 -28.77 -27.73 -4.22
CA ILE A 286 -29.81 -28.25 -3.33
C ILE A 286 -29.93 -29.76 -3.47
N PHE A 287 -30.31 -30.42 -2.38
CA PHE A 287 -30.63 -31.84 -2.38
C PHE A 287 -32.05 -32.06 -2.93
N VAL A 288 -32.19 -33.04 -3.82
CA VAL A 288 -33.47 -33.48 -4.40
C VAL A 288 -33.56 -35.01 -4.31
N ASN A 289 -34.77 -35.55 -4.23
CA ASN A 289 -34.96 -37.00 -4.06
C ASN A 289 -34.75 -37.80 -5.35
N LEU A 290 -34.97 -37.20 -6.53
CA LEU A 290 -34.68 -37.81 -7.82
C LEU A 290 -34.55 -36.72 -8.90
N CYS A 291 -33.39 -36.64 -9.55
CA CYS A 291 -33.12 -35.67 -10.58
C CYS A 291 -33.24 -36.32 -11.97
N GLY A 292 -34.40 -36.18 -12.62
CA GLY A 292 -34.61 -36.72 -13.98
C GLY A 292 -35.95 -37.42 -14.25
N ALA A 293 -36.97 -37.29 -13.40
CA ALA A 293 -38.30 -37.77 -13.76
C ALA A 293 -39.02 -36.73 -14.65
N ILE A 294 -39.30 -37.12 -15.90
CA ILE A 294 -40.18 -36.40 -16.84
C ILE A 294 -41.44 -35.90 -16.11
N MET A 295 -41.74 -34.62 -16.31
CA MET A 295 -42.96 -33.96 -15.85
C MET A 295 -44.21 -34.69 -16.35
N THR A 296 -44.89 -35.46 -15.49
CA THR A 296 -46.36 -35.65 -15.52
C THR A 296 -46.84 -36.37 -14.27
N LEU A 297 -46.67 -35.80 -13.08
CA LEU A 297 -47.52 -36.15 -11.94
C LEU A 297 -47.91 -34.85 -11.22
N LYS A 298 -49.19 -34.53 -11.28
CA LYS A 298 -49.82 -33.44 -10.51
C LYS A 298 -49.53 -33.67 -9.01
N PRO A 299 -49.27 -32.62 -8.23
CA PRO A 299 -48.85 -32.78 -6.84
C PRO A 299 -50.03 -33.24 -5.96
N ASN A 300 -49.87 -34.41 -5.32
CA ASN A 300 -50.79 -34.94 -4.30
C ASN A 300 -50.38 -34.50 -2.88
N PHE A 301 -50.11 -33.22 -2.67
CA PHE A 301 -49.79 -32.68 -1.35
C PHE A 301 -50.64 -31.45 -1.05
N SER A 302 -51.02 -31.30 0.23
CA SER A 302 -51.67 -30.06 0.67
C SER A 302 -50.64 -28.92 0.62
N VAL A 303 -51.02 -27.82 -0.01
CA VAL A 303 -50.12 -26.67 -0.22
C VAL A 303 -50.73 -25.45 0.43
N TRP A 304 -49.87 -24.62 1.03
CA TRP A 304 -50.25 -23.29 1.46
C TRP A 304 -50.69 -22.45 0.26
N SER A 305 -51.84 -21.78 0.38
CA SER A 305 -52.21 -20.72 -0.54
C SER A 305 -51.15 -19.62 -0.51
N GLN A 306 -51.16 -18.80 -1.55
CA GLN A 306 -50.53 -17.48 -1.48
C GLN A 306 -51.00 -16.72 -0.24
N TRP A 307 -50.09 -15.92 0.32
CA TRP A 307 -50.38 -15.05 1.45
C TRP A 307 -51.39 -13.98 1.04
N SER A 308 -52.27 -13.61 1.96
CA SER A 308 -53.10 -12.42 1.79
C SER A 308 -52.22 -11.18 1.75
N GLU A 309 -52.76 -10.11 1.19
CA GLU A 309 -52.20 -8.77 1.36
C GLU A 309 -52.10 -8.45 2.86
N TRP A 310 -51.17 -7.56 3.22
CA TRP A 310 -51.04 -7.08 4.59
C TRP A 310 -52.27 -6.25 4.94
N ASP A 311 -52.90 -6.56 6.07
CA ASP A 311 -54.11 -5.84 6.49
C ASP A 311 -53.74 -4.48 7.09
N CYS A 312 -53.53 -3.49 6.21
CA CYS A 312 -53.22 -2.11 6.58
C CYS A 312 -54.48 -1.30 6.98
N SER A 313 -55.65 -1.96 7.10
CA SER A 313 -56.95 -1.31 7.33
C SER A 313 -57.21 -0.91 8.79
N ILE A 314 -56.37 -1.38 9.72
CA ILE A 314 -56.46 -1.06 11.15
C ILE A 314 -55.66 0.24 11.39
N PRO A 315 -56.29 1.35 11.81
CA PRO A 315 -55.58 2.61 12.01
C PRO A 315 -54.53 2.43 13.13
N CYS A 316 -53.29 2.82 12.84
CA CYS A 316 -52.10 2.64 13.68
C CYS A 316 -52.08 3.52 14.95
N HIS A 317 -53.24 3.82 15.53
CA HIS A 317 -53.39 4.81 16.58
C HIS A 317 -54.06 4.23 17.83
N ASP A 318 -53.45 3.21 18.43
CA ASP A 318 -53.43 3.01 19.89
C ASP A 318 -52.45 1.89 20.30
N GLY A 319 -51.16 2.19 20.19
CA GLY A 319 -50.12 1.51 20.97
C GLY A 319 -49.71 0.08 20.56
N THR A 320 -50.23 -0.48 19.47
CA THR A 320 -49.71 -1.76 18.92
C THR A 320 -49.12 -1.57 17.52
N GLN A 321 -47.81 -1.81 17.38
CA GLN A 321 -47.00 -1.51 16.20
C GLN A 321 -47.00 -2.61 15.13
N LEU A 322 -47.99 -3.53 15.11
CA LEU A 322 -47.88 -4.78 14.36
C LEU A 322 -49.04 -4.97 13.37
N ILE A 323 -48.71 -5.29 12.12
CA ILE A 323 -49.62 -5.70 11.03
C ILE A 323 -49.52 -7.20 10.80
N GLN A 324 -50.61 -7.81 10.30
CA GLN A 324 -50.68 -9.25 10.05
C GLN A 324 -51.13 -9.58 8.63
N ARG A 325 -50.71 -10.75 8.16
CA ARG A 325 -51.27 -11.39 6.96
C ARG A 325 -51.44 -12.89 7.19
N LEU A 326 -52.37 -13.49 6.46
CA LEU A 326 -52.79 -14.88 6.65
C LEU A 326 -52.70 -15.66 5.35
N ARG A 327 -52.54 -16.98 5.46
CA ARG A 327 -52.69 -17.91 4.34
C ARG A 327 -53.53 -19.10 4.76
N GLN A 328 -54.08 -19.82 3.79
CA GLN A 328 -54.94 -20.97 4.04
C GLN A 328 -54.29 -22.24 3.52
N CYS A 329 -54.43 -23.33 4.28
CA CYS A 329 -53.95 -24.64 3.85
C CYS A 329 -55.02 -25.25 2.95
N VAL A 330 -54.69 -25.45 1.67
CA VAL A 330 -55.64 -26.02 0.71
C VAL A 330 -55.40 -27.53 0.67
N ILE A 331 -56.40 -28.29 1.14
CA ILE A 331 -56.35 -29.75 1.19
C ILE A 331 -56.97 -30.30 -0.09
N VAL A 332 -56.18 -31.05 -0.85
CA VAL A 332 -56.65 -31.76 -2.05
C VAL A 332 -56.87 -33.22 -1.64
N ASP A 333 -58.10 -33.70 -1.78
CA ASP A 333 -58.64 -34.89 -1.11
C ASP A 333 -57.83 -36.19 -1.34
N THR A 334 -57.42 -36.83 -0.24
CA THR A 334 -57.44 -38.28 0.00
C THR A 334 -57.19 -38.52 1.50
N ALA A 335 -57.80 -39.59 2.04
CA ALA A 335 -57.88 -39.97 3.46
C ALA A 335 -56.56 -40.16 4.24
N TYR A 336 -55.40 -39.81 3.66
CA TYR A 336 -54.06 -39.90 4.27
C TYR A 336 -53.12 -38.72 3.91
N GLY A 337 -53.65 -37.56 3.50
CA GLY A 337 -52.82 -36.38 3.20
C GLY A 337 -52.24 -35.71 4.45
N GLN A 338 -50.93 -35.41 4.45
CA GLN A 338 -50.27 -34.63 5.51
C GLN A 338 -50.73 -33.16 5.50
N HIS A 339 -50.99 -32.60 6.68
CA HIS A 339 -51.35 -31.19 6.89
C HIS A 339 -50.19 -30.23 6.56
N CYS A 340 -50.51 -29.03 6.08
CA CYS A 340 -49.50 -28.01 5.78
C CYS A 340 -48.66 -27.69 7.03
N VAL A 341 -47.34 -27.85 6.92
CA VAL A 341 -46.39 -27.55 8.00
C VAL A 341 -45.99 -26.07 7.92
N GLY A 342 -45.98 -25.38 9.07
CA GLY A 342 -45.63 -23.97 9.19
C GLY A 342 -46.77 -23.08 9.67
N GLN A 343 -46.46 -21.81 9.93
CA GLN A 343 -47.43 -20.87 10.52
C GLN A 343 -48.46 -20.38 9.49
N LYS A 344 -49.72 -20.26 9.94
CA LYS A 344 -50.87 -19.78 9.16
C LYS A 344 -50.90 -18.25 9.03
N GLY A 345 -50.28 -17.55 9.98
CA GLY A 345 -50.21 -16.10 10.04
C GLY A 345 -48.78 -15.62 10.24
N ASP A 346 -48.48 -14.44 9.72
CA ASP A 346 -47.20 -13.73 9.88
C ASP A 346 -47.49 -12.30 10.37
N ILE A 347 -46.70 -11.84 11.35
CA ILE A 347 -46.91 -10.57 12.05
C ILE A 347 -45.62 -9.75 12.00
N ARG A 348 -45.70 -8.48 11.58
CA ARG A 348 -44.53 -7.60 11.39
C ARG A 348 -44.79 -6.16 11.82
N PRO A 349 -43.72 -5.38 12.13
CA PRO A 349 -43.85 -3.98 12.47
C PRO A 349 -44.39 -3.12 11.31
N CYS A 350 -45.19 -2.09 11.63
CA CYS A 350 -45.96 -1.28 10.67
C CYS A 350 -45.16 -0.48 9.62
N SER A 351 -43.83 -0.50 9.63
CA SER A 351 -42.98 0.27 8.70
C SER A 351 -43.08 -0.15 7.22
N ILE A 352 -43.88 -1.18 6.92
CA ILE A 352 -44.07 -1.78 5.60
C ILE A 352 -45.30 -1.21 4.87
N CYS A 353 -46.32 -0.74 5.60
CA CYS A 353 -47.46 -0.03 5.01
C CYS A 353 -47.12 1.47 4.95
N LYS A 354 -46.64 1.95 3.81
CA LYS A 354 -46.35 3.39 3.58
C LYS A 354 -47.54 4.11 2.98
#